data_AF-A0A8T5TRT1-F1
#
_entry.id   AF-A0A8T5TRT1-F1
#
_cell.length_a   1.000
_cell.length_b   1.000
_cell.length_c   1.000
_cell.angle_alpha   90.00
_cell.angle_beta   90.00
_cell.angle_gamma   90.00
#
_symmetry.space_group_name_H-M   'P 1'
#
loop_
_entity.id
_entity.type
_entity.pdbx_description
1 polymer ?
#
loop_
_entity_poly.entity_id
_entity_poly.type
_entity_poly.pdbx_seq_one_letter_code
_entity_poly.pdbx_strand_id
1 'polypeptide(L)'
;MKGIFPWLSNWFFNYVGASIIEKGSTIEESVSSDRNIHVKRNVYVGVNSALASHVVEGIFGNIIYFQVKVGDNSTLGGFDIIAPGCELKDNSYLLPMAAATKYNTTKGDNYYYGIPLRRIFKKKIMDYLMVSEEDLQRAEELRMKQGSEKLERIKKEENKKDRDLKKKGEKVIE
;
A
#
# COMPACT_ATOMS: atom_id res chain seq x y z
N MET A 1 -17.20 16.54 -1.43
CA MET A 1 -17.56 16.25 -2.83
C MET A 1 -17.06 14.83 -3.07
N LYS A 2 -17.92 13.86 -3.37
CA LYS A 2 -17.45 12.51 -3.74
C LYS A 2 -16.50 12.66 -4.92
N GLY A 3 -15.29 12.13 -4.78
CA GLY A 3 -14.16 12.42 -5.66
C GLY A 3 -14.40 12.11 -7.13
N ILE A 4 -13.59 12.73 -7.98
CA ILE A 4 -13.44 12.36 -9.39
C ILE A 4 -12.97 10.89 -9.43
N PHE A 5 -13.39 10.12 -10.44
CA PHE A 5 -12.96 8.73 -10.56
C PHE A 5 -11.43 8.61 -10.47
N PRO A 6 -10.87 7.66 -9.68
CA PRO A 6 -9.43 7.58 -9.43
C PRO A 6 -8.57 7.54 -10.70
N TRP A 7 -9.06 6.88 -11.76
CA TRP A 7 -8.38 6.80 -13.06
C TRP A 7 -8.33 8.14 -13.81
N LEU A 8 -9.28 9.05 -13.58
CA LEU A 8 -9.35 10.37 -14.21
C LEU A 8 -8.55 11.42 -13.42
N SER A 9 -8.51 11.29 -12.09
CA SER A 9 -7.82 12.21 -11.19
C SER A 9 -6.36 12.45 -11.60
N ASN A 10 -5.63 11.38 -11.94
CA ASN A 10 -4.23 11.49 -12.36
C ASN A 10 -4.06 12.34 -13.61
N TRP A 11 -4.87 12.11 -14.63
CA TRP A 11 -4.81 12.89 -15.87
C TRP A 11 -5.14 14.35 -15.59
N PHE A 12 -6.18 14.62 -14.82
CA PHE A 12 -6.62 15.98 -14.50
C PHE A 12 -5.54 16.78 -13.76
N PHE A 13 -4.95 16.22 -12.70
CA PHE A 13 -3.91 16.92 -11.93
C PHE A 13 -2.64 17.20 -12.76
N ASN A 14 -2.24 16.26 -13.61
CA ASN A 14 -1.12 16.47 -14.53
C ASN A 14 -1.46 17.50 -15.62
N TYR A 15 -2.68 17.48 -16.18
CA TYR A 15 -3.12 18.42 -17.23
C TYR A 15 -3.16 19.87 -16.74
N VAL A 16 -3.70 20.10 -15.53
CA VAL A 16 -3.74 21.44 -14.92
C VAL A 16 -2.33 21.88 -14.45
N GLY A 17 -1.36 20.96 -14.41
CA GLY A 17 -0.01 21.24 -13.93
C GLY A 17 0.05 21.50 -12.42
N ALA A 18 -0.97 21.07 -11.68
CA ALA A 18 -1.06 21.31 -10.25
C ALA A 18 -0.13 20.37 -9.47
N SER A 19 -0.01 19.12 -9.93
CA SER A 19 0.83 18.07 -9.33
C SER A 19 1.40 17.17 -10.43
N ILE A 20 2.49 16.46 -10.10
CA ILE A 20 3.09 15.45 -10.98
C ILE A 20 2.71 14.08 -10.43
N ILE A 21 1.92 13.32 -11.20
CA ILE A 21 1.52 11.97 -10.82
C ILE A 21 1.97 11.02 -11.92
N GLU A 22 2.95 10.16 -11.62
CA GLU A 22 3.49 9.21 -12.59
C GLU A 22 2.57 8.00 -12.80
N LYS A 23 2.89 7.20 -13.81
CA LYS A 23 2.07 6.08 -14.27
C LYS A 23 1.91 4.98 -13.20
N GLY A 24 0.79 4.27 -13.27
CA GLY A 24 0.49 3.14 -12.39
C GLY A 24 0.05 3.53 -10.99
N SER A 25 0.04 4.82 -10.67
CA SER A 25 -0.40 5.33 -9.38
C SER A 25 -1.92 5.52 -9.36
N THR A 26 -2.53 5.38 -8.19
CA THR A 26 -3.97 5.58 -7.99
C THR A 26 -4.15 6.46 -6.77
N ILE A 27 -4.90 7.54 -6.95
CA ILE A 27 -5.35 8.39 -5.85
C ILE A 27 -6.85 8.20 -5.72
N GLU A 28 -7.25 7.55 -4.63
CA GLU A 28 -8.66 7.40 -4.25
C GLU A 28 -9.24 8.75 -3.81
N GLU A 29 -10.50 8.75 -3.37
CA GLU A 29 -11.12 9.94 -2.77
C GLU A 29 -10.21 10.50 -1.65
N SER A 30 -9.53 11.61 -1.92
CA SER A 30 -8.52 12.19 -1.05
C SER A 30 -8.89 13.61 -0.69
N VAL A 31 -8.48 14.03 0.52
CA VAL A 31 -8.72 15.37 1.04
C VAL A 31 -7.45 16.17 0.83
N SER A 32 -7.49 17.27 0.08
CA SER A 32 -6.34 18.17 -0.09
C SER A 32 -5.09 17.51 -0.70
N SER A 33 -5.20 17.05 -1.97
CA SER A 33 -4.08 16.49 -2.75
C SER A 33 -3.85 17.25 -4.07
N ASP A 34 -4.11 18.56 -4.10
CA ASP A 34 -4.28 19.31 -5.34
C ASP A 34 -2.98 19.87 -5.91
N ARG A 35 -2.11 20.49 -5.08
CA ARG A 35 -0.97 21.28 -5.57
C ARG A 35 0.39 20.87 -5.00
N ASN A 36 1.44 21.02 -5.81
CA ASN A 36 2.86 20.86 -5.44
C ASN A 36 3.16 19.52 -4.76
N ILE A 37 2.61 18.46 -5.35
CA ILE A 37 2.86 17.09 -4.93
C ILE A 37 3.51 16.36 -6.10
N HIS A 38 4.51 15.53 -5.79
CA HIS A 38 5.11 14.61 -6.75
C HIS A 38 4.89 13.18 -6.25
N VAL A 39 3.98 12.49 -6.93
CA VAL A 39 3.72 11.06 -6.74
C VAL A 39 4.46 10.30 -7.84
N LYS A 40 5.42 9.45 -7.48
CA LYS A 40 6.13 8.61 -8.44
C LYS A 40 5.27 7.41 -8.89
N ARG A 41 5.88 6.35 -9.45
CA ARG A 41 5.17 5.24 -10.11
C ARG A 41 4.61 4.24 -9.11
N ASN A 42 3.49 3.62 -9.52
CA ASN A 42 2.84 2.52 -8.80
C ASN A 42 2.53 2.84 -7.33
N VAL A 43 2.15 4.09 -7.05
CA VAL A 43 1.78 4.54 -5.71
C VAL A 43 0.29 4.38 -5.52
N TYR A 44 -0.12 3.82 -4.39
CA TYR A 44 -1.53 3.82 -3.99
C TYR A 44 -1.75 4.84 -2.86
N VAL A 45 -2.71 5.74 -3.03
CA VAL A 45 -3.17 6.66 -2.00
C VAL A 45 -4.61 6.31 -1.65
N GLY A 46 -4.80 5.76 -0.44
CA GLY A 46 -6.10 5.30 0.02
C GLY A 46 -7.11 6.41 0.32
N VAL A 47 -8.36 5.98 0.53
CA VAL A 47 -9.50 6.85 0.80
C VAL A 47 -9.29 7.75 2.02
N ASN A 48 -9.76 8.99 1.93
CA ASN A 48 -9.65 10.05 2.94
C ASN A 48 -8.22 10.39 3.36
N SER A 49 -7.21 9.94 2.62
CA SER A 49 -5.83 10.36 2.84
C SER A 49 -5.61 11.76 2.25
N ALA A 50 -4.59 12.46 2.74
CA ALA A 50 -4.30 13.83 2.41
C ALA A 50 -2.82 14.04 2.09
N LEU A 51 -2.53 14.64 0.95
CA LEU A 51 -1.18 15.06 0.56
C LEU A 51 -1.11 16.58 0.56
N ALA A 52 -0.92 17.18 1.74
CA ALA A 52 -0.96 18.63 1.90
C ALA A 52 0.43 19.23 1.72
N SER A 53 0.64 19.95 0.62
CA SER A 53 1.88 20.72 0.38
C SER A 53 1.90 22.06 1.10
N HIS A 54 0.76 22.52 1.63
CA HIS A 54 0.68 23.70 2.49
C HIS A 54 -0.02 23.42 3.81
N VAL A 55 0.35 24.19 4.83
CA VAL A 55 -0.40 24.30 6.08
C VAL A 55 -0.28 25.74 6.60
N VAL A 56 -1.38 26.26 7.17
CA VAL A 56 -1.40 27.55 7.85
C VAL A 56 -1.05 27.32 9.31
N GLU A 57 -0.03 27.99 9.82
CA GLU A 57 0.44 27.89 11.20
C GLU A 57 0.46 29.23 11.92
N GLY A 58 0.14 29.16 13.20
CA GLY A 58 0.17 30.30 14.11
C GLY A 58 -1.02 31.25 13.92
N ILE A 59 -1.19 32.12 14.92
CA ILE A 59 -2.30 33.09 14.98
C ILE A 59 -2.19 34.13 13.85
N PHE A 60 -0.97 34.40 13.39
CA PHE A 60 -0.69 35.36 12.32
C PHE A 60 -0.79 34.76 10.91
N GLY A 61 -1.15 33.48 10.78
CA GLY A 61 -1.40 32.86 9.48
C GLY A 61 -0.15 32.63 8.63
N ASN A 62 0.96 32.22 9.25
CA ASN A 62 2.17 31.86 8.49
C ASN A 62 1.87 30.65 7.60
N ILE A 63 2.14 30.76 6.31
CA ILE A 63 1.91 29.66 5.36
C ILE A 63 3.23 28.92 5.15
N ILE A 64 3.26 27.67 5.58
CA ILE A 64 4.33 26.74 5.21
C ILE A 64 3.92 26.12 3.88
N TYR A 65 4.77 26.23 2.86
CA TYR A 65 4.52 25.65 1.54
C TYR A 65 5.75 24.93 1.02
N PHE A 66 5.70 23.60 1.01
CA PHE A 66 6.80 22.75 0.57
C PHE A 66 6.25 21.54 -0.18
N GLN A 67 6.99 21.13 -1.21
CA GLN A 67 6.61 19.98 -2.02
C GLN A 67 6.52 18.72 -1.16
N VAL A 68 5.47 17.93 -1.39
CA VAL A 68 5.36 16.56 -0.85
C VAL A 68 5.84 15.60 -1.92
N LYS A 69 6.74 14.69 -1.55
CA LYS A 69 7.30 13.68 -2.47
C LYS A 69 6.92 12.28 -2.00
N VAL A 70 6.33 11.50 -2.89
CA VAL A 70 5.98 10.10 -2.64
C VAL A 70 6.74 9.20 -3.60
N GLY A 71 7.62 8.38 -3.05
CA GLY A 71 8.52 7.48 -3.77
C GLY A 71 7.80 6.33 -4.49
N ASP A 72 8.55 5.64 -5.33
CA ASP A 72 8.04 4.54 -6.16
C ASP A 72 7.49 3.41 -5.29
N ASN A 73 6.45 2.72 -5.77
CA ASN A 73 5.84 1.54 -5.14
C ASN A 73 5.46 1.75 -3.65
N SER A 74 5.06 2.97 -3.29
CA SER A 74 4.63 3.30 -1.93
C SER A 74 3.11 3.17 -1.79
N THR A 75 2.66 2.84 -0.58
CA THR A 75 1.24 2.68 -0.29
C THR A 75 0.89 3.54 0.91
N LEU A 76 -0.10 4.39 0.74
CA LEU A 76 -0.76 5.08 1.83
C LEU A 76 -2.10 4.39 2.04
N GLY A 77 -2.35 3.99 3.29
CA GLY A 77 -3.62 3.43 3.71
C GLY A 77 -4.74 4.47 3.63
N GLY A 78 -5.86 4.16 4.29
CA GLY A 78 -6.94 5.13 4.44
C GLY A 78 -6.66 6.09 5.58
N PHE A 79 -7.11 7.34 5.43
CA PHE A 79 -6.99 8.40 6.45
C PHE A 79 -5.55 8.79 6.83
N ASP A 80 -4.60 8.62 5.91
CA ASP A 80 -3.22 9.03 6.13
C ASP A 80 -3.03 10.50 5.82
N ILE A 81 -2.18 11.20 6.56
CA ILE A 81 -1.91 12.63 6.35
C ILE A 81 -0.42 12.84 6.12
N ILE A 82 -0.06 13.39 4.96
CA ILE A 82 1.30 13.78 4.63
C ILE A 82 1.38 15.30 4.57
N ALA A 83 1.99 15.90 5.58
CA ALA A 83 2.13 17.34 5.71
C ALA A 83 3.29 17.90 4.87
N PRO A 84 3.44 19.24 4.80
CA PRO A 84 4.39 19.88 3.90
C PRO A 84 5.84 19.46 4.11
N GLY A 85 6.57 19.36 3.00
CA GLY A 85 8.00 19.06 2.99
C GLY A 85 8.37 17.62 3.34
N CYS A 86 7.37 16.74 3.48
CA CYS A 86 7.63 15.32 3.71
C CYS A 86 8.10 14.63 2.43
N GLU A 87 9.02 13.67 2.60
CA GLU A 87 9.53 12.81 1.55
C GLU A 87 9.36 11.35 1.98
N LEU A 88 8.41 10.66 1.35
CA LEU A 88 8.30 9.21 1.43
C LEU A 88 9.27 8.63 0.41
N LYS A 89 10.30 7.92 0.88
CA LYS A 89 11.22 7.15 0.03
C LYS A 89 10.51 5.93 -0.55
N ASP A 90 11.12 5.34 -1.57
CA ASP A 90 10.54 4.21 -2.31
C ASP A 90 10.20 3.02 -1.38
N ASN A 91 9.16 2.25 -1.71
CA ASN A 91 8.64 1.14 -0.91
C ASN A 91 8.28 1.54 0.53
N SER A 92 7.69 2.73 0.73
CA SER A 92 7.14 3.13 2.04
C SER A 92 5.68 2.73 2.15
N TYR A 93 5.34 1.92 3.15
CA TYR A 93 3.98 1.44 3.37
C TYR A 93 3.41 2.03 4.65
N LEU A 94 2.47 2.95 4.53
CA LEU A 94 1.79 3.56 5.68
C LEU A 94 0.53 2.76 5.99
N LEU A 95 0.43 2.30 7.23
CA LEU A 95 -0.79 1.71 7.76
C LEU A 95 -1.84 2.80 7.96
N PRO A 96 -3.14 2.47 7.88
CA PRO A 96 -4.21 3.45 8.02
C PRO A 96 -4.05 4.35 9.25
N MET A 97 -4.46 5.61 9.10
CA MET A 97 -4.36 6.66 10.12
C MET A 97 -2.92 7.03 10.52
N ALA A 98 -1.95 6.83 9.64
CA ALA A 98 -0.59 7.30 9.83
C ALA A 98 -0.46 8.78 9.41
N ALA A 99 0.27 9.59 10.17
CA ALA A 99 0.46 11.00 9.81
C ALA A 99 1.91 11.49 9.93
N ALA A 100 2.45 11.95 8.81
CA ALA A 100 3.71 12.68 8.72
C ALA A 100 3.44 14.17 8.96
N THR A 101 4.01 14.76 10.01
CA THR A 101 3.57 16.05 10.58
C THR A 101 4.26 17.28 10.00
N LYS A 102 5.45 17.16 9.40
CA LYS A 102 6.16 18.14 8.53
C LYS A 102 7.61 17.68 8.39
N TYR A 103 8.21 17.86 7.22
CA TYR A 103 9.64 17.55 6.97
C TYR A 103 10.07 16.13 7.35
N ASN A 104 9.13 15.19 7.45
CA ASN A 104 9.46 13.81 7.74
C ASN A 104 10.04 13.17 6.47
N THR A 105 11.16 12.48 6.62
CA THR A 105 11.71 11.63 5.56
C THR A 105 11.65 10.18 6.01
N THR A 106 10.96 9.32 5.26
CA THR A 106 10.99 7.88 5.54
C THR A 106 12.34 7.28 5.13
N LYS A 107 12.61 6.06 5.58
CA LYS A 107 13.82 5.32 5.21
C LYS A 107 13.64 4.50 3.92
N GLY A 108 12.40 4.31 3.46
CA GLY A 108 12.05 3.38 2.38
C GLY A 108 12.08 1.93 2.86
N ASP A 109 11.61 1.01 2.04
CA ASP A 109 11.60 -0.45 2.28
C ASP A 109 11.04 -0.85 3.67
N ASN A 110 10.02 -0.14 4.15
CA ASN A 110 9.55 -0.28 5.52
C ASN A 110 8.08 0.07 5.68
N TYR A 111 7.50 -0.42 6.77
CA TYR A 111 6.15 -0.11 7.20
C TYR A 111 6.15 1.01 8.25
N TYR A 112 5.12 1.86 8.21
CA TYR A 112 4.97 3.03 9.06
C TYR A 112 3.57 3.10 9.65
N TYR A 113 3.43 3.68 10.85
CA TYR A 113 2.15 3.82 11.54
C TYR A 113 2.15 5.02 12.50
N GLY A 114 0.94 5.42 12.89
CA GLY A 114 0.70 6.34 14.01
C GLY A 114 0.89 7.82 13.69
N ILE A 115 0.56 8.63 14.70
CA ILE A 115 0.59 10.09 14.67
C ILE A 115 1.36 10.55 15.94
N PRO A 116 2.61 11.03 15.83
CA PRO A 116 3.39 11.25 14.61
C PRO A 116 3.88 9.94 13.98
N LEU A 117 4.20 10.00 12.67
CA LEU A 117 4.66 8.87 11.86
C LEU A 117 5.87 8.14 12.48
N ARG A 118 5.74 6.83 12.69
CA ARG A 118 6.80 5.97 13.22
C ARG A 118 7.02 4.77 12.32
N ARG A 119 8.28 4.34 12.20
CA ARG A 119 8.63 3.08 11.55
C ARG A 119 8.26 1.90 12.46
N ILE A 120 7.72 0.85 11.87
CA ILE A 120 7.47 -0.43 12.52
C ILE A 120 8.79 -1.21 12.60
N PHE A 121 9.10 -1.74 13.78
CA PHE A 121 10.27 -2.58 14.00
C PHE A 121 9.80 -4.00 14.36
N LYS A 122 10.24 -5.02 13.60
CA LYS A 122 9.88 -6.43 13.81
C LYS A 122 9.97 -6.82 15.28
N LYS A 123 11.14 -6.58 15.90
CA LYS A 123 11.39 -6.92 17.31
C LYS A 123 10.39 -6.26 18.27
N LYS A 124 10.12 -4.97 18.13
CA LYS A 124 9.16 -4.26 19.00
C LYS A 124 7.73 -4.80 18.85
N ILE A 125 7.34 -5.17 17.63
CA ILE A 125 6.04 -5.78 17.37
C ILE A 125 5.96 -7.18 17.95
N MET A 126 7.00 -7.99 17.78
CA MET A 126 7.10 -9.32 18.39
C MET A 126 6.98 -9.24 19.91
N ASP A 127 7.71 -8.31 20.53
CA ASP A 127 7.65 -8.08 21.97
C ASP A 127 6.23 -7.67 22.42
N TYR A 128 5.58 -6.75 21.68
CA TYR A 128 4.21 -6.29 21.98
C TYR A 128 3.17 -7.40 21.83
N LEU A 129 3.27 -8.21 20.78
CA LEU A 129 2.35 -9.31 20.49
C LEU A 129 2.68 -10.59 21.26
N MET A 130 3.75 -10.59 22.06
CA MET A 130 4.26 -11.76 22.78
C MET A 130 4.54 -12.95 21.85
N VAL A 131 5.11 -12.66 20.68
CA VAL A 131 5.46 -13.65 19.65
C VAL A 131 6.95 -13.93 19.71
N SER A 132 7.34 -15.19 19.85
CA SER A 132 8.76 -15.58 19.83
C SER A 132 9.25 -15.87 18.40
N GLU A 133 10.57 -15.99 18.21
CA GLU A 133 11.11 -16.40 16.89
C GLU A 133 10.74 -17.87 16.58
N GLU A 134 10.59 -18.72 17.60
CA GLU A 134 10.11 -20.10 17.43
C GLU A 134 8.65 -20.13 16.94
N ASP A 135 7.80 -19.21 17.41
CA ASP A 135 6.43 -19.08 16.91
C ASP A 135 6.40 -18.74 15.42
N LEU A 136 7.31 -17.88 14.96
CA LEU A 136 7.43 -17.52 13.54
C LEU A 136 7.92 -18.70 12.69
N GLN A 137 8.91 -19.46 13.18
CA GLN A 137 9.40 -20.67 12.49
C GLN A 137 8.28 -21.71 12.38
N ARG A 138 7.57 -21.98 13.48
CA ARG A 138 6.43 -22.90 13.48
C ARG A 138 5.34 -22.45 12.50
N ALA A 139 5.05 -21.16 12.43
CA ALA A 139 4.09 -20.63 11.47
C ALA A 139 4.51 -20.85 10.01
N GLU A 140 5.80 -20.66 9.70
CA GLU A 140 6.33 -20.88 8.35
C GLU A 140 6.32 -22.37 7.97
N GLU A 141 6.70 -23.27 8.88
CA GLU A 141 6.63 -24.71 8.67
C GLU A 141 5.19 -25.18 8.40
N LEU A 142 4.23 -24.69 9.20
CA LEU A 142 2.81 -24.97 8.98
C LEU A 142 2.34 -24.47 7.63
N ARG A 143 2.76 -23.27 7.20
CA ARG A 143 2.43 -22.70 5.91
C ARG A 143 2.96 -23.55 4.75
N MET A 144 4.21 -24.01 4.85
CA MET A 144 4.82 -24.89 3.85
C MET A 144 4.12 -26.24 3.77
N LYS A 145 3.79 -26.85 4.93
CA LYS A 145 3.04 -28.11 4.99
C LYS A 145 1.63 -27.98 4.40
N GLN A 146 0.91 -26.91 4.73
CA GLN A 146 -0.40 -26.64 4.13
C GLN A 146 -0.30 -26.43 2.61
N GLY A 147 0.76 -25.76 2.15
CA GLY A 147 1.04 -25.57 0.73
C GLY A 147 1.26 -26.90 0.00
N SER A 148 2.07 -27.80 0.55
CA SER A 148 2.34 -29.11 -0.05
C SER A 148 1.11 -30.01 -0.06
N GLU A 149 0.37 -30.08 1.06
CA GLU A 149 -0.88 -30.86 1.15
C GLU A 149 -1.94 -30.36 0.14
N LYS A 150 -2.06 -29.04 -0.04
CA LYS A 150 -2.95 -28.46 -1.05
C LYS A 150 -2.52 -28.86 -2.46
N LEU A 151 -1.22 -28.85 -2.75
CA LEU A 151 -0.67 -29.27 -4.04
C LEU A 151 -0.96 -30.75 -4.32
N GLU A 152 -0.80 -31.62 -3.32
CA GLU A 152 -1.11 -33.05 -3.44
C GLU A 152 -2.59 -33.30 -3.71
N ARG A 153 -3.49 -32.55 -3.06
CA ARG A 153 -4.93 -32.65 -3.31
C ARG A 153 -5.26 -32.27 -4.76
N ILE A 154 -4.71 -31.17 -5.26
CA ILE A 154 -4.89 -30.73 -6.66
C ILE A 154 -4.41 -31.83 -7.62
N LYS A 155 -3.20 -32.37 -7.42
CA LYS A 155 -2.67 -33.47 -8.24
C LYS A 155 -3.54 -34.73 -8.21
N LYS A 156 -4.11 -35.07 -7.05
CA LYS A 156 -5.03 -36.22 -6.93
C LYS A 156 -6.34 -35.97 -7.68
N GLU A 157 -6.88 -34.76 -7.63
CA GLU A 157 -8.09 -34.37 -8.37
C GLU A 157 -7.87 -34.35 -9.88
N GLU A 158 -6.73 -33.83 -10.35
CA GLU A 158 -6.34 -33.86 -11.78
C GLU A 158 -6.19 -35.30 -12.28
N ASN A 159 -5.45 -36.13 -11.55
CA ASN A 159 -5.30 -37.56 -11.90
C ASN A 159 -6.62 -38.32 -11.90
N LYS A 160 -7.57 -37.96 -11.02
CA LYS A 160 -8.91 -38.56 -11.00
C LYS A 160 -9.72 -38.13 -12.22
N LYS A 161 -9.71 -36.85 -12.58
CA LYS A 161 -10.37 -36.34 -13.80
C LYS A 161 -9.82 -37.00 -15.06
N ASP A 162 -8.50 -37.16 -15.17
CA ASP A 162 -7.87 -37.83 -16.31
C ASP A 162 -8.27 -39.30 -16.44
N ARG A 163 -8.37 -40.01 -15.30
CA ARG A 163 -8.87 -41.40 -15.28
C ARG A 163 -10.34 -41.50 -15.68
N ASP A 164 -11.16 -40.57 -15.21
CA ASP A 164 -12.60 -40.54 -15.53
C ASP A 164 -12.85 -40.18 -17.01
N LEU A 165 -12.00 -39.32 -17.60
CA LEU A 165 -12.02 -39.00 -19.03
C LEU A 165 -11.63 -40.19 -19.90
N LYS A 166 -10.57 -40.94 -19.55
CA LYS A 166 -10.16 -42.16 -20.28
C LYS A 166 -11.25 -43.23 -20.26
N LYS A 167 -11.89 -43.48 -19.12
CA LYS A 167 -13.01 -44.43 -19.00
C LYS A 167 -14.24 -44.03 -19.84
N LYS A 168 -14.47 -42.73 -20.05
CA LYS A 168 -15.55 -42.26 -20.94
C LYS A 168 -15.18 -42.38 -22.41
N GLY A 169 -13.92 -42.22 -22.79
CA GLY A 169 -13.45 -42.42 -24.17
C GLY A 169 -13.50 -43.88 -24.63
N GLU A 170 -13.19 -44.83 -23.75
CA GLU A 170 -13.26 -46.28 -24.07
C GLU A 170 -14.69 -46.79 -24.27
N LYS A 171 -15.70 -46.13 -23.68
CA LYS A 171 -17.12 -46.52 -23.80
C LYS A 171 -17.82 -46.06 -25.09
N VAL A 172 -17.16 -45.32 -25.98
CA VAL A 172 -17.76 -44.76 -27.21
C VAL A 172 -17.34 -45.55 -28.46
N ILE A 173 -16.57 -46.64 -28.33
CA ILE A 173 -16.04 -47.44 -29.45
C ILE A 173 -16.70 -48.84 -29.56
N GLU A 174 -17.64 -49.20 -28.67
CA GLU A 174 -18.55 -50.36 -28.84
C GLU A 174 -19.93 -49.91 -29.35
#